data_AF-A0A090F8A9-F1
#
_entry.id   AF-A0A090F8A9-F1
#
_cell.length_a   1.000
_cell.length_b   1.000
_cell.length_c   1.000
_cell.angle_alpha   90.00
_cell.angle_beta   90.00
_cell.angle_gamma   90.00
#
_symmetry.space_group_name_H-M   'P 1'
#
loop_
_entity.id
_entity.type
_entity.pdbx_description
1 polymer ?
#
loop_
_entity_poly.entity_id
_entity_poly.type
_entity_poly.pdbx_seq_one_letter_code
_entity_poly.pdbx_strand_id
1 'polypeptide(L)' 'MRCLSGIGVNVVAPGPVRRPLNPPEKQAEDVSQFGADSTIKQPARLDEIAPASVVLVSPISAPRALTKRRIL' A
#
# COMPACT_ATOMS: atom_id res chain seq x y z
N MET A 1 17.69 12.47 -1.19
CA MET A 1 16.55 13.22 -0.60
C MET A 1 16.64 13.14 0.91
N ARG A 2 16.82 14.26 1.63
CA ARG A 2 16.67 14.28 3.10
C ARG A 2 15.23 14.65 3.42
N CYS A 3 14.50 13.77 4.07
CA CYS A 3 13.16 14.07 4.58
C CYS A 3 13.28 15.06 5.75
N LEU A 4 12.41 16.08 5.78
CA LEU A 4 12.26 16.98 6.92
C LEU A 4 11.96 16.17 8.19
N SER A 5 12.60 16.54 9.30
CA SER A 5 12.45 15.84 10.57
C SER A 5 11.01 15.99 11.07
N GLY A 6 10.27 14.87 11.14
CA GLY A 6 8.86 14.83 11.55
C GLY A 6 7.86 14.40 10.47
N ILE A 7 8.31 14.20 9.22
CA ILE A 7 7.45 13.66 8.15
C ILE A 7 7.66 12.13 8.04
N GLY A 8 6.59 11.36 8.27
CA GLY A 8 6.56 9.92 8.00
C GLY A 8 6.34 9.65 6.50
N VAL A 9 7.21 8.84 5.89
CA VAL A 9 7.05 8.40 4.51
C VAL A 9 6.90 6.89 4.52
N ASN A 10 5.71 6.42 4.12
CA ASN A 10 5.37 5.00 4.07
C ASN A 10 4.94 4.62 2.65
N VAL A 11 5.19 3.36 2.26
CA VAL A 11 4.86 2.83 0.94
C VAL A 11 4.12 1.50 1.10
N VAL A 12 3.08 1.30 0.29
CA VAL A 12 2.39 0.02 0.13
C VAL A 12 2.77 -0.55 -1.24
N ALA A 13 3.30 -1.77 -1.26
CA ALA A 13 3.56 -2.52 -2.49
C ALA A 13 2.54 -3.67 -2.58
N PRO A 14 1.34 -3.44 -3.17
CA PRO A 14 0.35 -4.49 -3.29
C PRO A 14 0.73 -5.49 -4.39
N GLY A 15 0.28 -6.74 -4.22
CA GLY A 15 0.32 -7.76 -5.26
C GLY A 15 -0.71 -7.51 -6.38
N PRO A 16 -1.23 -8.56 -7.05
CA PRO A 16 -2.22 -8.41 -8.10
C PRO A 16 -3.56 -7.91 -7.53
N VAL A 17 -3.99 -6.71 -7.91
CA VAL A 17 -5.25 -6.09 -7.42
C VAL A 17 -6.23 -5.88 -8.57
N ARG A 18 -7.49 -6.33 -8.40
CA ARG A 18 -8.56 -5.99 -9.35
C ARG A 18 -8.96 -4.52 -9.16
N ARG A 19 -8.65 -3.69 -10.16
CA ARG A 19 -9.02 -2.27 -10.22
C ARG A 19 -9.97 -2.01 -11.38
N PRO A 20 -10.90 -1.03 -11.27
CA PRO A 20 -11.76 -0.62 -12.39
C PRO A 20 -10.97 -0.18 -13.62
N LEU A 21 -9.82 0.46 -13.37
CA LEU A 21 -8.82 0.79 -14.38
C LEU A 21 -7.83 -0.38 -14.50
N ASN A 22 -8.30 -1.54 -14.96
CA ASN A 22 -7.36 -2.54 -15.45
C ASN A 22 -6.62 -1.91 -16.65
N PRO A 23 -5.31 -2.14 -16.85
CA PRO A 23 -4.58 -1.44 -17.91
C PRO A 23 -5.32 -1.62 -19.24
N PRO A 24 -5.64 -0.54 -19.96
CA PRO A 24 -6.42 -0.63 -21.21
C PRO A 24 -5.71 -1.47 -22.30
N GLU A 25 -4.45 -1.82 -22.08
CA GLU A 25 -3.61 -2.60 -22.99
C GLU A 25 -3.62 -4.12 -22.73
N LYS A 26 -4.24 -4.61 -21.64
CA LYS A 26 -4.28 -6.06 -21.38
C LYS A 26 -5.44 -6.72 -22.12
N GLN A 27 -5.14 -7.80 -22.86
CA GLN A 27 -6.14 -8.59 -23.58
C GLN A 27 -7.13 -9.24 -22.60
N ALA A 28 -8.36 -9.52 -23.04
CA ALA A 28 -9.44 -10.03 -22.19
C ALA A 28 -9.08 -11.36 -21.49
N GLU A 29 -8.30 -12.21 -22.16
CA GLU A 29 -7.75 -13.46 -21.63
C GLU A 29 -6.81 -13.22 -20.43
N ASP A 30 -5.92 -12.22 -20.52
CA ASP A 30 -5.00 -11.84 -19.44
C ASP A 30 -5.73 -11.27 -18.23
N VAL A 31 -6.87 -10.60 -18.43
CA VAL A 31 -7.73 -10.10 -17.35
C VAL A 31 -8.39 -11.25 -16.60
N SER A 32 -8.75 -12.32 -17.32
CA SER A 32 -9.43 -13.49 -16.75
C SER A 32 -8.49 -14.34 -15.91
N GLN A 33 -7.23 -14.44 -16.30
CA GLN A 33 -6.18 -15.19 -15.57
C GLN A 33 -5.45 -14.34 -14.50
N PHE A 34 -5.77 -13.05 -14.40
CA PHE A 34 -5.07 -12.15 -13.49
C PHE A 34 -5.16 -12.60 -12.02
N GLY A 35 -4.01 -12.85 -11.38
CA GLY A 35 -3.91 -13.27 -9.99
C GLY A 35 -3.94 -14.80 -9.77
N ALA A 36 -4.01 -15.60 -10.84
CA ALA A 36 -3.94 -17.06 -10.77
C ALA A 36 -2.58 -17.57 -10.23
N ASP A 37 -1.50 -16.83 -10.48
CA ASP A 37 -0.14 -17.17 -10.03
C ASP A 37 0.14 -16.81 -8.55
N SER A 38 -0.81 -16.18 -7.87
CA SER A 38 -0.68 -15.86 -6.45
C SER A 38 -0.97 -17.08 -5.57
N THR A 39 -0.44 -17.10 -4.34
CA THR A 39 -0.71 -18.19 -3.37
C THR A 39 -2.20 -18.38 -3.09
N ILE A 40 -2.99 -17.29 -3.10
CA ILE A 40 -4.44 -17.32 -2.86
C ILE A 40 -5.22 -17.57 -4.16
N LYS A 41 -4.52 -17.70 -5.31
CA LYS A 41 -5.04 -18.00 -6.66
C LYS A 41 -6.16 -17.08 -7.14
N GLN A 42 -6.31 -15.93 -6.49
CA GLN A 42 -7.27 -14.90 -6.84
C GLN A 42 -6.61 -13.54 -6.65
N PRO A 43 -6.93 -12.56 -7.49
CA PRO A 43 -6.45 -11.20 -7.30
C PRO A 43 -7.10 -10.59 -6.06
N ALA A 44 -6.34 -9.76 -5.36
CA ALA A 44 -6.81 -9.05 -4.18
C ALA A 44 -7.92 -8.07 -4.56
N ARG A 45 -8.86 -7.89 -3.64
CA ARG A 45 -9.89 -6.84 -3.71
C ARG A 45 -9.34 -5.54 -3.15
N LEU A 46 -9.87 -4.41 -3.62
CA LEU A 46 -9.44 -3.10 -3.12
C LEU A 46 -9.69 -2.94 -1.61
N ASP A 47 -10.80 -3.50 -1.11
CA ASP A 47 -11.16 -3.47 0.31
C ASP A 47 -10.16 -4.21 1.20
N GLU A 48 -9.41 -5.18 0.64
CA GLU A 48 -8.38 -5.92 1.37
C GLU A 48 -7.10 -5.09 1.57
N ILE A 49 -6.89 -4.04 0.76
CA ILE A 49 -5.69 -3.18 0.79
C ILE A 49 -5.95 -1.88 1.55
N ALA A 50 -7.19 -1.37 1.52
CA ALA A 50 -7.61 -0.21 2.28
C ALA A 50 -7.12 -0.18 3.76
N PRO A 51 -7.22 -1.26 4.56
CA PRO A 51 -6.78 -1.24 5.94
C PRO A 51 -5.27 -1.01 6.10
N ALA A 52 -4.45 -1.49 5.15
CA ALA A 52 -3.00 -1.30 5.22
C ALA A 52 -2.62 0.19 5.12
N SER A 53 -3.28 0.94 4.24
CA SER A 53 -3.07 2.39 4.12
C SER A 53 -3.46 3.14 5.39
N VAL A 54 -4.54 2.74 6.05
CA VAL A 54 -4.99 3.36 7.30
C VAL A 54 -3.98 3.16 8.42
N VAL A 55 -3.42 1.95 8.55
CA VAL A 55 -2.39 1.65 9.55
C VAL A 55 -1.13 2.49 9.32
N LEU A 56 -0.73 2.70 8.07
CA LEU A 56 0.46 3.49 7.71
C LEU A 56 0.30 5.00 7.92
N VAL A 57 -0.92 5.51 8.02
CA VAL A 57 -1.19 6.92 8.35
C VAL A 57 -1.49 7.10 9.85
N SER A 58 -1.85 6.02 10.52
CA SER A 58 -2.20 6.03 11.94
C SER A 58 -1.01 6.36 12.85
N PRO A 59 -1.23 6.95 14.04
CA PRO A 59 -0.17 7.31 14.97
C PRO A 59 0.66 6.11 15.45
N ILE A 60 0.14 4.88 15.31
CA ILE A 60 0.88 3.63 15.58
C ILE A 60 2.11 3.47 14.69
N SER A 61 2.11 4.03 13.48
CA SER A 61 3.22 3.97 12.53
C SER A 61 4.04 5.27 12.49
N ALA A 62 3.80 6.20 13.42
CA ALA A 62 4.53 7.46 13.49
C ALA A 62 6.00 7.24 13.86
N PRO A 63 6.95 7.96 13.21
CA PRO A 63 8.36 7.87 13.57
C PRO A 63 8.59 8.40 15.00
N ARG A 64 9.22 7.58 15.85
CA ARG A 64 9.46 7.82 17.29
C ARG A 64 10.37 9.01 17.65
N ALA A 65 10.75 9.84 16.67
CA ALA A 65 11.81 10.84 16.81
C ALA A 65 11.38 12.17 17.49
N LEU A 66 10.09 12.38 17.79
CA LEU A 66 9.59 13.67 18.31
C LEU A 66 9.38 13.75 19.83
N THR A 67 9.61 12.68 20.61
CA THR A 67 9.34 12.69 22.07
C THR A 67 10.53 13.11 22.94
N LYS A 68 11.67 13.55 22.38
CA LYS A 68 12.87 13.94 23.16
C LYS A 68 13.58 15.23 22.71
N ARG A 69 12.85 16.33 22.47
CA ARG A 69 13.44 17.68 22.40
C ARG A 69 12.55 18.74 23.05
N ARG A 70 12.21 18.53 24.32
CA ARG A 70 11.59 19.57 25.16
C ARG A 70 12.15 19.55 26.57
N ILE A 71 13.48 19.66 26.69
CA ILE A 71 14.18 20.20 27.86
C ILE A 71 15.45 20.86 27.32
N LEU A 72 15.37 22.17 27.05
CA LEU A 72 16.40 23.21 27.07
C LEU A 72 15.72 24.52 26.68
#